data_AF-A0A969N3H8-F1
#
_entry.id   AF-A0A969N3H8-F1
#
_cell.length_a   1.000
_cell.length_b   1.000
_cell.length_c   1.000
_cell.angle_alpha   90.00
_cell.angle_beta   90.00
_cell.angle_gamma   90.00
#
_symmetry.space_group_name_H-M   'P 1'
#
loop_
_entity.id
_entity.type
_entity.pdbx_description
1 polymer ?
#
loop_
_entity_poly.entity_id
_entity_poly.type
_entity_poly.pdbx_seq_one_letter_code
_entity_poly.pdbx_strand_id
1 'polypeptide(L)'
;MSRDTQALLDMRESAQLAVRYLAEKSIDDFLGDVQLQDSVIRRLELIGEAARRVSETTRQTLAEIPWNEINGMRNRLIHLESLVRNDIGASRRKIKFRRCWMG
;
A
#
# COMPACT_ATOMS: atom_id res chain seq x y z
N MET A 1 -16.70 6.74 19.76
CA MET A 1 -16.00 7.20 18.53
C MET A 1 -16.87 6.88 17.33
N SER A 2 -16.91 7.74 16.30
CA SER A 2 -17.67 7.42 15.09
C SER A 2 -16.96 6.32 14.29
N ARG A 3 -17.72 5.53 13.52
CA ARG A 3 -17.19 4.46 12.67
C ARG A 3 -16.15 4.99 11.67
N ASP A 4 -16.40 6.16 11.11
CA ASP A 4 -15.49 6.82 10.17
C ASP A 4 -14.19 7.24 10.85
N THR A 5 -14.27 7.82 12.05
CA THR A 5 -13.06 8.18 12.82
C THR A 5 -12.20 6.95 13.10
N GLN A 6 -12.80 5.82 13.47
CA GLN A 6 -12.03 4.59 13.68
C GLN A 6 -11.36 4.11 12.38
N ALA A 7 -12.10 4.10 11.26
CA ALA A 7 -11.54 3.70 9.97
C ALA A 7 -10.36 4.59 9.54
N LEU A 8 -10.47 5.91 9.71
CA LEU A 8 -9.38 6.86 9.42
C LEU A 8 -8.16 6.64 10.32
N LEU A 9 -8.37 6.32 11.60
CA LEU A 9 -7.28 5.98 12.52
C LEU A 9 -6.59 4.68 12.12
N ASP A 10 -7.35 3.64 11.76
CA ASP A 10 -6.81 2.36 11.31
C ASP A 10 -5.95 2.53 10.04
N MET A 11 -6.40 3.37 9.09
CA MET A 11 -5.64 3.74 7.90
C MET A 11 -4.32 4.43 8.27
N ARG A 12 -4.39 5.44 9.14
CA ARG A 12 -3.21 6.21 9.57
C ARG A 12 -2.19 5.33 10.28
N GLU A 13 -2.64 4.49 11.22
CA GLU A 13 -1.76 3.59 11.97
C GLU A 13 -1.08 2.59 11.04
N SER A 14 -1.83 1.98 10.11
CA SER A 14 -1.29 1.04 9.15
C SER A 14 -0.27 1.69 8.22
N ALA A 15 -0.54 2.92 7.75
CA ALA A 15 0.41 3.69 6.95
C ALA A 15 1.69 4.02 7.72
N GLN A 16 1.57 4.44 8.98
CA GLN A 16 2.72 4.72 9.84
C GLN A 16 3.57 3.47 10.09
N LEU A 17 2.95 2.32 10.30
CA LEU A 17 3.66 1.05 10.45
C LEU A 17 4.39 0.64 9.17
N ALA A 18 3.75 0.77 8.00
CA ALA A 18 4.38 0.49 6.72
C ALA A 18 5.64 1.36 6.50
N VAL A 19 5.54 2.66 6.78
CA VAL A 19 6.69 3.58 6.69
C VAL A 19 7.79 3.21 7.69
N ARG A 20 7.42 2.83 8.93
CA ARG A 20 8.39 2.41 9.95
C ARG A 20 9.11 1.12 9.59
N TYR A 21 8.44 0.15 8.98
CA TYR A 21 9.09 -1.10 8.55
C TYR A 21 10.12 -0.87 7.46
N LEU A 22 9.85 0.10 6.58
CA LEU A 22 10.74 0.51 5.50
C LEU A 22 11.80 1.54 5.95
N ALA A 23 11.69 2.07 7.17
CA ALA A 23 12.65 3.04 7.67
C ALA A 23 14.03 2.37 7.76
N GLU A 24 15.05 3.07 7.26
CA GLU A 24 16.45 2.61 7.26
C GLU A 24 16.69 1.31 6.45
N LYS A 25 15.72 0.89 5.61
CA LYS A 25 15.87 -0.23 4.69
C LYS A 25 16.20 0.26 3.28
N SER A 26 17.20 -0.34 2.67
CA SER A 26 17.43 -0.17 1.24
C SER A 26 16.41 -0.99 0.43
N ILE A 27 16.38 -0.75 -0.88
CA ILE A 27 15.55 -1.56 -1.79
C ILE A 27 16.02 -3.03 -1.77
N ASP A 28 17.33 -3.27 -1.70
CA ASP A 28 17.88 -4.64 -1.67
C ASP A 28 17.50 -5.36 -0.37
N ASP A 29 17.48 -4.66 0.77
CA ASP A 29 16.99 -5.21 2.04
C ASP A 29 15.50 -5.61 1.93
N PHE A 30 14.69 -4.77 1.29
CA PHE A 30 13.28 -5.06 1.06
C PHE A 30 13.09 -6.27 0.13
N LEU A 31 13.81 -6.33 -0.98
CA LEU A 31 13.69 -7.43 -1.95
C LEU A 31 14.22 -8.76 -1.39
N GLY A 32 15.21 -8.73 -0.50
CA GLY A 32 15.79 -9.90 0.16
C GLY A 32 15.00 -10.42 1.37
N ASP A 33 14.08 -9.63 1.92
CA ASP A 33 13.34 -9.96 3.15
C ASP A 33 11.84 -10.16 2.87
N VAL A 34 11.45 -11.43 2.71
CA VAL A 34 10.05 -11.83 2.48
C VAL A 34 9.14 -11.42 3.65
N GLN A 35 9.63 -11.49 4.88
CA GLN A 35 8.82 -11.12 6.04
C GLN A 35 8.54 -9.62 6.06
N LEU A 36 9.51 -8.80 5.66
CA LEU A 36 9.33 -7.37 5.49
C LEU A 36 8.32 -7.05 4.37
N GLN A 37 8.42 -7.74 3.23
CA GLN A 37 7.46 -7.60 2.13
C GLN A 37 6.04 -7.94 2.59
N ASP A 38 5.84 -9.11 3.18
CA ASP A 38 4.54 -9.57 3.69
C ASP A 38 3.98 -8.58 4.71
N SER A 39 4.84 -8.07 5.60
CA SER A 39 4.46 -7.08 6.61
C SER A 39 3.97 -5.78 5.97
N VAL A 40 4.67 -5.26 4.96
CA VAL A 40 4.27 -4.04 4.24
C VAL A 40 2.99 -4.26 3.44
N ILE A 41 2.90 -5.35 2.69
CA ILE A 41 1.71 -5.72 1.90
C ILE A 41 0.50 -5.81 2.83
N ARG A 42 0.64 -6.47 3.98
CA ARG A 42 -0.44 -6.59 4.96
C ARG A 42 -0.93 -5.23 5.47
N ARG A 43 -0.02 -4.27 5.70
CA ARG A 43 -0.42 -2.91 6.10
C ARG A 43 -1.18 -2.20 4.98
N LEU A 44 -0.77 -2.38 3.73
CA LEU A 44 -1.47 -1.81 2.57
C LEU A 44 -2.89 -2.40 2.40
N GLU A 45 -3.07 -3.70 2.64
CA GLU A 45 -4.40 -4.32 2.67
C GLU A 45 -5.31 -3.74 3.76
N LEU A 46 -4.79 -3.56 4.97
CA LEU A 46 -5.53 -3.00 6.09
C LEU A 46 -5.97 -1.56 5.83
N ILE A 47 -5.14 -0.76 5.15
CA ILE A 47 -5.50 0.60 4.70
C ILE A 47 -6.69 0.52 3.75
N GLY A 48 -6.63 -0.35 2.74
CA GLY A 48 -7.70 -0.52 1.75
C GLY A 48 -9.02 -0.96 2.40
N GLU A 49 -8.97 -1.94 3.30
CA GLU A 49 -10.16 -2.43 4.02
C GLU A 49 -10.76 -1.35 4.92
N ALA A 50 -9.92 -0.59 5.63
CA ALA A 50 -10.37 0.53 6.44
C ALA A 50 -11.00 1.65 5.59
N ALA A 51 -10.39 2.00 4.46
CA ALA A 51 -10.92 3.03 3.55
C ALA A 51 -12.33 2.70 3.03
N ARG A 52 -12.63 1.43 2.75
CA ARG A 52 -13.98 0.98 2.33
C ARG A 52 -15.04 1.19 3.41
N ARG A 53 -14.65 1.24 4.69
CA ARG A 53 -15.56 1.44 5.83
C ARG A 53 -15.91 2.90 6.08
N VAL A 54 -15.17 3.85 5.50
CA VAL A 54 -15.44 5.30 5.60
C VAL A 54 -16.69 5.64 4.80
N SER A 55 -17.62 6.40 5.38
CA SER A 55 -18.84 6.86 4.71
C SER A 55 -18.57 7.78 3.53
N GLU A 56 -19.47 7.80 2.55
CA GLU A 56 -19.36 8.66 1.37
C GLU A 56 -19.32 10.15 1.74
N THR A 57 -20.11 10.59 2.72
CA THR A 57 -20.10 11.97 3.23
C THR A 57 -18.72 12.38 3.72
N THR A 58 -18.04 11.52 4.47
CA THR A 58 -16.68 11.78 4.96
C THR A 58 -15.65 11.77 3.83
N ARG A 59 -15.79 10.87 2.85
CA ARG A 59 -14.90 10.86 1.68
C ARG A 59 -15.04 12.13 0.84
N GLN A 60 -16.25 12.65 0.69
CA GLN A 60 -16.51 13.92 0.00
C GLN A 60 -15.96 15.12 0.77
N THR A 61 -15.96 15.06 2.11
CA THR A 61 -15.37 16.08 2.96
C THR A 61 -13.83 16.08 2.86
N LEU A 62 -13.23 14.90 2.72
CA LEU A 62 -11.79 14.68 2.57
C LEU A 62 -11.44 14.33 1.12
N ALA A 63 -11.81 15.22 0.19
CA ALA A 63 -11.68 14.97 -1.25
C ALA A 63 -10.22 14.95 -1.74
N GLU A 64 -9.28 15.45 -0.94
CA GLU A 64 -7.83 15.40 -1.22
C GLU A 64 -7.25 13.98 -1.08
N ILE A 65 -7.94 13.08 -0.37
CA ILE A 65 -7.53 11.69 -0.25
C ILE A 65 -7.96 10.92 -1.50
N PRO A 66 -7.05 10.18 -2.18
CA PRO A 66 -7.38 9.47 -3.40
C PRO A 66 -8.12 8.15 -3.11
N TRP A 67 -9.38 8.25 -2.68
CA TRP A 67 -10.19 7.12 -2.20
C TRP A 67 -10.31 5.97 -3.20
N ASN A 68 -10.51 6.29 -4.49
CA ASN A 68 -10.63 5.28 -5.55
C ASN A 68 -9.34 4.47 -5.71
N GLU A 69 -8.20 5.14 -5.60
CA GLU A 69 -6.90 4.50 -5.67
C GLU A 69 -6.66 3.59 -4.47
N ILE A 70 -6.96 4.07 -3.26
CA ILE A 70 -6.80 3.31 -2.03
C ILE A 70 -7.68 2.06 -2.04
N ASN A 71 -8.95 2.21 -2.44
CA ASN A 71 -9.89 1.08 -2.55
C ASN A 71 -9.47 0.07 -3.63
N GLY A 72 -8.77 0.53 -4.68
CA GLY A 72 -8.22 -0.29 -5.75
C GLY A 72 -6.87 -0.94 -5.43
N MET A 73 -6.27 -0.69 -4.27
CA MET A 73 -4.92 -1.18 -3.92
C MET A 73 -4.81 -2.71 -3.96
N ARG A 74 -5.84 -3.45 -3.54
CA ARG A 74 -5.82 -4.92 -3.52
C ARG A 74 -5.53 -5.52 -4.90
N ASN A 75 -6.09 -4.95 -5.97
CA ASN A 75 -5.87 -5.41 -7.34
C ASN A 75 -4.46 -5.05 -7.84
N ARG A 76 -3.88 -3.97 -7.32
CA ARG A 76 -2.53 -3.51 -7.70
C ARG A 76 -1.41 -4.22 -6.93
N LEU A 77 -1.68 -4.65 -5.69
CA LEU A 77 -0.71 -5.38 -4.86
C LEU A 77 -0.37 -6.77 -5.42
N ILE A 78 -1.32 -7.42 -6.09
CA ILE A 78 -1.08 -8.70 -6.79
C ILE A 78 0.05 -8.56 -7.84
N HIS A 79 0.17 -7.39 -8.47
CA HIS A 79 1.26 -7.13 -9.41
C HIS A 79 2.59 -6.82 -8.71
N LEU A 80 2.57 -6.18 -7.54
CA LEU A 80 3.77 -5.95 -6.73
C LEU A 80 4.35 -7.26 -6.20
N GLU A 81 3.52 -8.18 -5.71
CA GLU A 81 3.96 -9.52 -5.30
C GLU A 81 4.59 -10.31 -6.47
N SER A 82 3.98 -10.25 -7.65
CA SER A 82 4.52 -10.91 -8.86
C SER A 82 5.85 -10.31 -9.33
N LEU A 83 6.06 -9.01 -9.12
CA LEU A 83 7.31 -8.33 -9.49
C LEU A 83 8.43 -8.62 -8.49
N VAL A 84 8.12 -8.68 -7.18
CA VAL A 84 9.14 -8.91 -6.16
C VAL A 84 9.60 -10.38 -6.14
N ARG A 85 8.70 -11.34 -6.38
CA ARG A 85 9.09 -12.78 -6.45
C ARG A 85 9.91 -13.16 -7.68
N ASN A 86 9.83 -12.40 -8.77
CA ASN A 86 10.46 -12.77 -10.05
C ASN A 86 11.83 -12.13 -10.30
N ASP A 87 12.39 -11.37 -9.35
CA ASP A 87 13.69 -10.69 -9.51
C ASP A 87 14.87 -11.40 -8.81
N ILE A 88 14.74 -12.71 -8.56
CA ILE A 88 15.88 -13.59 -8.25
C ILE A 88 16.68 -13.88 -9.52
N GLY A 89 17.34 -12.85 -10.06
CA GLY A 89 18.39 -12.99 -11.07
C GLY A 89 18.08 -12.41 -12.45
N ALA A 90 17.98 -11.09 -12.56
CA ALA A 90 18.20 -10.43 -13.85
C ALA A 90 18.82 -9.03 -13.68
N SER A 91 20.13 -8.98 -13.88
CA SER A 91 20.85 -7.75 -14.21
C SER A 91 20.05 -6.85 -15.16
N ARG A 92 19.98 -5.55 -14.81
CA ARG A 92 19.64 -4.44 -15.70
C ARG A 92 18.25 -4.52 -16.35
N ARG A 93 17.23 -3.90 -15.75
CA ARG A 93 16.19 -3.21 -16.53
C ARG A 93 15.54 -2.12 -15.70
N LYS A 94 15.64 -0.88 -16.22
CA LYS A 94 14.99 0.32 -15.70
C LYS A 94 13.53 0.00 -15.36
N ILE A 95 13.20 0.00 -14.07
CA ILE A 95 11.83 -0.18 -13.59
C ILE A 95 11.00 0.97 -14.17
N LYS A 96 10.13 0.62 -15.11
CA LYS A 96 9.20 1.53 -15.77
C LYS A 96 8.02 1.77 -14.81
N PHE A 97 8.29 2.47 -13.70
CA PHE A 97 7.35 2.82 -12.63
C PHE A 97 6.14 3.63 -13.14
N ARG A 98 6.20 4.15 -14.37
CA ARG A 98 5.23 5.12 -14.92
C ARG A 98 4.00 4.57 -15.64
N ARG A 99 3.82 3.25 -15.80
CA ARG A 99 2.73 2.73 -16.68
C ARG A 99 1.63 1.93 -15.98
N CYS A 100 1.78 1.56 -14.72
CA CYS A 100 0.72 0.88 -13.94
C CYS A 100 -0.10 1.81 -13.04
N TRP A 101 0.22 3.11 -13.02
CA TRP A 101 -0.42 4.12 -12.17
C TRP A 101 -1.42 5.03 -12.92
N MET A 102 -1.59 4.87 -14.24
CA MET A 102 -2.52 5.67 -15.05
C MET A 102 -3.41 4.78 -15.93
N GLY A 103 -4.26 3.99 -15.30
CA GLY A 103 -5.29 3.19 -15.95
C GLY A 103 -6.43 2.94 -14.98
#